data_AF-A0AAD1D5M8-F1
#
_entry.id   AF-A0AAD1D5M8-F1
#
_cell.length_a   1.000
_cell.length_b   1.000
_cell.length_c   1.000
_cell.angle_alpha   90.00
_cell.angle_beta   90.00
_cell.angle_gamma   90.00
#
_symmetry.space_group_name_H-M   'P 1'
#
loop_
_entity.id
_entity.type
_entity.pdbx_description
1 polymer ?
#
loop_
_entity_poly.entity_id
_entity_poly.type
_entity_poly.pdbx_seq_one_letter_code
_entity_poly.pdbx_strand_id
1 'polypeptide(L)'
;MTDTTTATAPSAAEGAADAALRAEIQNFDIISDTNSFGWEEKDNNGKTQSYGWDATVNDSTAAILANPPLSTFSPTDREAILARAKEFGGGEKAEQRAIAEMMTKRAVNARLMAGPGPGANPYQIEVFQLARDKYEIELQMDKVEAELQAISSHRTEYDPATGKPQAVPVFKLEGEQRRQWEAKLLRLGEHLAALTGSEGEGRLQRALDAAVAERKAAAERIDILREADARADAMVREEEVERMAKAKAAMKRTRV
;
A
#
# COMPACT_ATOMS: atom_id res chain seq x y z
N MET A 1 -16.98 -49.41 -8.25
CA MET A 1 -15.68 -49.06 -7.65
C MET A 1 -15.63 -47.54 -7.58
N THR A 2 -15.96 -46.98 -6.42
CA THR A 2 -15.90 -45.54 -6.15
C THR A 2 -14.58 -45.27 -5.44
N ASP A 3 -13.60 -44.77 -6.18
CA ASP A 3 -12.35 -44.27 -5.59
C ASP A 3 -12.70 -43.02 -4.77
N THR A 4 -12.67 -43.20 -3.45
CA THR A 4 -12.79 -42.11 -2.49
C THR A 4 -11.39 -41.60 -2.26
N THR A 5 -10.97 -40.56 -2.98
CA THR A 5 -9.71 -39.88 -2.73
C THR A 5 -9.83 -39.14 -1.40
N THR A 6 -9.34 -39.77 -0.32
CA THR A 6 -9.23 -39.15 0.99
C THR A 6 -8.19 -38.03 0.92
N ALA A 7 -8.67 -36.79 0.80
CA ALA A 7 -7.85 -35.61 1.03
C ALA A 7 -7.29 -35.69 2.46
N THR A 8 -6.00 -35.95 2.57
CA THR A 8 -5.30 -35.97 3.85
C THR A 8 -5.24 -34.53 4.34
N ALA A 9 -5.84 -34.25 5.50
CA ALA A 9 -5.77 -32.94 6.11
C ALA A 9 -4.30 -32.57 6.36
N PRO A 10 -3.87 -31.32 6.07
CA PRO A 10 -2.50 -30.91 6.30
C PRO A 10 -2.14 -31.11 7.77
N SER A 11 -0.95 -31.65 8.01
CA SER A 11 -0.51 -31.92 9.38
C SER A 11 -0.39 -30.61 10.18
N ALA A 12 -0.56 -30.66 11.50
CA ALA A 12 -0.44 -29.46 12.35
C ALA A 12 0.93 -28.75 12.19
N ALA A 13 1.99 -29.49 11.85
CA ALA A 13 3.31 -28.95 11.56
C ALA A 13 3.36 -28.19 10.23
N GLU A 14 2.65 -28.68 9.21
CA GLU A 14 2.55 -28.03 7.90
C GLU A 14 1.74 -26.73 7.98
N GLY A 15 0.68 -26.70 8.80
CA GLY A 15 -0.06 -25.48 9.12
C GLY A 15 0.78 -24.42 9.84
N ALA A 16 1.64 -24.84 10.77
CA ALA A 16 2.54 -23.92 11.49
C ALA A 16 3.62 -23.32 10.57
N ALA A 17 4.16 -24.12 9.63
CA ALA A 17 5.13 -23.64 8.64
C ALA A 17 4.51 -22.66 7.64
N ASP A 18 3.27 -22.92 7.18
CA ASP A 18 2.55 -22.00 6.27
C ASP A 18 2.22 -20.67 6.96
N ALA A 19 1.83 -20.71 8.24
CA ALA A 19 1.57 -19.51 9.02
C ALA A 19 2.84 -18.65 9.22
N ALA A 20 3.98 -19.28 9.51
CA ALA A 20 5.26 -18.58 9.62
C ALA A 20 5.69 -17.95 8.28
N LEU A 21 5.47 -18.66 7.17
CA LEU A 21 5.78 -18.18 5.83
C LEU A 21 4.93 -16.97 5.44
N ARG A 22 3.63 -17.01 5.75
CA ARG A 22 2.71 -15.88 5.57
C ARG A 22 3.14 -14.67 6.38
N ALA A 23 3.48 -14.86 7.66
CA ALA A 23 3.97 -13.79 8.52
C ALA A 23 5.26 -13.17 7.98
N GLU A 24 6.17 -13.98 7.42
CA GLU A 24 7.40 -13.47 6.81
C GLU A 24 7.14 -12.67 5.52
N ILE A 25 6.21 -13.12 4.67
CA ILE A 25 5.79 -12.38 3.46
C ILE A 25 5.15 -11.03 3.84
N GLN A 26 4.44 -11.00 4.96
CA GLN A 26 3.79 -9.79 5.49
C GLN A 26 4.75 -8.86 6.24
N ASN A 27 5.83 -9.39 6.85
CA ASN A 27 6.86 -8.65 7.60
C ASN A 27 7.80 -7.80 6.70
N PHE A 28 7.30 -7.29 5.58
CA PHE A 28 7.99 -6.30 4.79
C PHE A 28 7.85 -4.92 5.44
N ASP A 29 8.92 -4.11 5.41
CA ASP A 29 8.88 -2.68 5.77
C ASP A 29 8.01 -1.91 4.76
N ILE A 30 6.70 -2.00 4.98
CA ILE A 30 5.69 -1.21 4.29
C ILE A 30 5.83 0.23 4.81
N ILE A 31 6.06 1.16 3.87
CA ILE A 31 5.76 2.60 3.91
C ILE A 31 5.51 3.12 5.34
N SER A 32 6.56 3.67 5.95
CA SER A 32 6.49 4.30 7.27
C SER A 32 5.67 5.60 7.23
N ASP A 33 4.88 5.79 8.29
CA ASP A 33 4.24 7.01 8.80
C ASP A 33 2.74 7.28 8.53
N THR A 34 2.17 7.71 9.65
CA THR A 34 0.77 7.85 10.06
C THR A 34 0.06 9.01 9.37
N ASN A 35 -1.07 8.73 8.72
CA ASN A 35 -2.12 9.73 8.50
C ASN A 35 -3.35 9.30 9.29
N SER A 36 -3.57 9.90 10.45
CA SER A 36 -4.87 9.89 11.10
C SER A 36 -5.78 10.84 10.31
N PHE A 37 -6.55 10.31 9.36
CA PHE A 37 -7.65 11.06 8.75
C PHE A 37 -8.85 10.94 9.69
N GLY A 38 -9.10 12.02 10.43
CA GLY A 38 -10.34 12.20 11.19
C GLY A 38 -11.25 13.14 10.40
N TRP A 39 -12.49 12.74 10.17
CA TRP A 39 -13.53 13.67 9.75
C TRP A 39 -14.65 13.72 10.78
N GLU A 40 -15.23 14.90 10.93
CA GLU A 40 -16.31 15.19 11.84
C GLU A 40 -17.62 15.28 11.05
N GLU A 41 -18.55 14.37 11.30
CA GLU A 41 -19.90 14.43 10.74
C GLU A 41 -20.86 14.93 11.81
N LYS A 42 -21.62 15.98 11.52
CA LYS A 42 -22.72 16.40 12.40
C LYS A 42 -23.97 15.63 12.00
N ASP A 43 -24.51 14.86 12.95
CA ASP A 43 -25.82 14.24 12.74
C ASP A 43 -26.95 15.28 12.68
N ASN A 44 -28.13 14.85 12.25
CA ASN A 44 -29.31 15.70 12.11
C ASN A 44 -29.80 16.32 13.45
N ASN A 45 -29.21 15.93 14.58
CA ASN A 45 -29.49 16.49 15.90
C ASN A 45 -28.39 17.46 16.37
N GLY A 46 -27.45 17.81 15.51
CA GLY A 46 -26.35 18.74 15.80
C GLY A 46 -25.21 18.14 16.63
N LYS A 47 -25.18 16.82 16.79
CA LYS A 47 -24.13 16.12 17.53
C LYS A 47 -23.02 15.70 16.57
N THR A 48 -21.81 16.15 16.84
CA THR A 48 -20.62 15.77 16.06
C THR A 48 -20.22 14.34 16.41
N GLN A 49 -20.21 13.46 15.42
CA GLN A 49 -19.57 12.15 15.47
C GLN A 49 -18.22 12.26 14.76
N SER A 50 -17.15 11.91 15.46
CA SER A 50 -15.80 11.92 14.93
C SER A 50 -15.47 10.50 14.49
N TYR A 51 -15.17 10.32 13.21
CA TYR A 51 -14.72 9.06 12.64
C TYR A 51 -13.23 9.20 12.34
N GLY A 52 -12.42 8.32 12.92
CA GLY A 52 -10.98 8.28 12.70
C GLY A 52 -10.49 6.84 12.58
N TRP A 53 -9.54 6.62 11.68
CA TRP A 53 -8.79 5.36 11.58
C TRP A 53 -7.44 5.54 12.24
N ASP A 54 -7.13 4.70 13.24
CA ASP A 54 -5.78 4.53 13.78
C ASP A 54 -5.16 3.28 13.15
N ALA A 55 -4.32 3.47 12.15
CA ALA A 55 -3.42 2.42 11.67
C ALA A 55 -2.10 2.54 12.44
N THR A 56 -1.94 1.73 13.49
CA THR A 56 -0.74 1.71 14.33
C THR A 56 0.26 0.68 13.82
N VAL A 57 1.43 1.10 13.32
CA VAL A 57 2.61 0.24 13.17
C VAL A 57 3.88 1.09 13.39
N ASN A 58 4.82 0.54 14.16
CA ASN A 58 5.99 1.20 14.74
C ASN A 58 7.19 1.26 13.78
N ASP A 59 7.67 2.46 13.44
CA ASP A 59 9.08 2.87 13.58
C ASP A 59 9.22 4.37 13.22
N SER A 60 9.74 5.20 14.12
CA SER A 60 10.01 6.62 13.84
C SER A 60 11.23 7.12 14.61
N THR A 61 12.43 6.76 14.16
CA THR A 61 13.66 7.43 14.59
C THR A 61 14.66 7.71 13.47
N ALA A 62 14.21 7.92 12.23
CA ALA A 62 15.05 8.55 11.21
C ALA A 62 15.14 10.06 11.53
N ALA A 63 16.20 10.45 12.24
CA ALA A 63 16.54 11.85 12.48
C ALA A 63 16.59 12.61 11.14
N ILE A 64 15.63 13.52 10.92
CA ILE A 64 15.60 14.41 9.77
C ILE A 64 16.83 15.33 9.85
N LEU A 65 17.88 14.95 9.14
CA LEU A 65 19.03 15.81 8.88
C LEU A 65 18.56 17.05 8.09
N ALA A 66 18.32 18.15 8.82
CA ALA A 66 17.99 19.49 8.35
C ALA A 66 16.87 19.59 7.29
N ASN A 67 15.66 19.98 7.72
CA ASN A 67 14.60 20.36 6.80
C ASN A 67 15.09 21.46 5.83
N PRO A 68 14.85 21.33 4.53
CA PRO A 68 15.24 22.34 3.56
C PRO A 68 14.49 23.65 3.83
N PRO A 69 15.11 24.82 3.57
CA PRO A 69 14.45 26.10 3.83
C PRO A 69 13.25 26.28 2.90
N LEU A 70 12.22 27.01 3.36
CA LEU A 70 10.98 27.25 2.61
C LEU A 70 11.22 27.76 1.17
N SER A 71 12.32 28.48 0.94
CA SER A 71 12.72 29.01 -0.37
C SER A 71 13.02 27.94 -1.44
N THR A 72 13.27 26.68 -1.07
CA THR A 72 13.51 25.59 -2.02
C THR A 72 12.22 25.05 -2.64
N PHE A 73 11.06 25.39 -2.08
CA PHE A 73 9.76 24.91 -2.55
C PHE A 73 9.17 25.85 -3.61
N SER A 74 8.29 25.31 -4.46
CA SER A 74 7.60 26.11 -5.49
C SER A 74 6.73 27.20 -4.83
N PRO A 75 6.37 28.30 -5.53
CA PRO A 75 5.49 29.32 -4.97
C PRO A 75 4.19 28.74 -4.38
N THR A 76 3.55 27.83 -5.09
CA THR A 76 2.31 27.16 -4.65
C THR A 76 2.52 26.32 -3.39
N ASP A 77 3.63 25.59 -3.31
CA ASP A 77 3.94 24.78 -2.13
C ASP A 77 4.24 25.65 -0.91
N ARG A 78 4.92 26.78 -1.12
CA ARG A 78 5.20 27.72 -0.04
C ARG A 78 3.92 28.26 0.58
N GLU A 79 2.93 28.60 -0.25
CA GLU A 79 1.62 29.03 0.24
C GLU A 79 0.92 27.94 1.05
N ALA A 80 0.95 26.68 0.59
CA ALA A 80 0.39 25.54 1.30
C ALA A 80 1.10 25.28 2.65
N ILE A 81 2.44 25.32 2.67
CA ILE A 81 3.25 25.16 3.89
C ILE A 81 2.92 26.28 4.89
N LEU A 82 2.83 27.53 4.43
CA LEU A 82 2.53 28.66 5.29
C LEU A 82 1.10 28.61 5.84
N ALA A 83 0.13 28.17 5.03
CA ALA A 83 -1.24 27.93 5.48
C ALA A 83 -1.26 26.86 6.59
N ARG A 84 -0.59 25.73 6.36
CA ARG A 84 -0.48 24.64 7.34
C ARG A 84 0.29 25.04 8.59
N ALA A 85 1.35 25.83 8.46
CA ALA A 85 2.11 26.36 9.59
C ALA A 85 1.25 27.29 10.47
N LYS A 86 0.32 28.05 9.89
CA LYS A 86 -0.63 28.87 10.66
C LYS A 86 -1.56 28.01 11.53
N GLU A 87 -1.99 26.85 11.02
CA GLU A 87 -2.81 25.90 11.78
C GLU A 87 -2.05 25.33 12.98
N PHE A 88 -0.72 25.19 12.88
CA PHE A 88 0.14 24.79 13.99
C PHE A 88 0.54 25.93 14.95
N GLY A 89 -0.10 27.10 14.85
CA GLY A 89 0.17 28.25 15.71
C GLY A 89 1.26 29.20 15.21
N GLY A 90 1.79 28.97 14.01
CA GLY A 90 2.76 29.86 13.35
C GLY A 90 4.18 29.83 13.92
N GLY A 91 5.08 30.60 13.30
CA GLY A 91 6.50 30.66 13.67
C GLY A 91 7.35 29.54 13.08
N GLU A 92 8.66 29.60 13.35
CA GLU A 92 9.67 28.75 12.71
C GLU A 92 9.47 27.25 12.96
N LYS A 93 9.09 26.85 14.19
CA LYS A 93 8.84 25.44 14.51
C LYS A 93 7.60 24.89 13.80
N ALA A 94 6.55 25.70 13.65
CA ALA A 94 5.35 25.33 12.93
C ALA A 94 5.62 25.20 11.43
N GLU A 95 6.44 26.10 10.88
CA GLU A 95 6.91 26.03 9.49
C GLU A 95 7.73 24.76 9.25
N GLN A 96 8.72 24.47 10.11
CA GLN A 96 9.52 23.25 10.00
C GLN A 96 8.67 21.98 10.09
N ARG A 97 7.64 21.96 10.94
CA ARG A 97 6.70 20.85 11.03
C ARG A 97 5.88 20.69 9.74
N ALA A 98 5.36 21.79 9.19
CA ALA A 98 4.60 21.78 7.94
C ALA A 98 5.46 21.37 6.73
N ILE A 99 6.74 21.78 6.70
CA ILE A 99 7.72 21.34 5.70
C ILE A 99 7.93 19.83 5.78
N ALA A 100 8.16 19.30 6.99
CA ALA A 100 8.34 17.86 7.20
C ALA A 100 7.10 17.08 6.74
N GLU A 101 5.90 17.52 7.11
CA GLU A 101 4.63 16.90 6.71
C GLU A 101 4.47 16.87 5.18
N MET A 102 4.76 17.98 4.48
CA MET A 102 4.71 18.03 3.02
C MET A 102 5.74 17.09 2.39
N MET A 103 6.98 17.08 2.90
CA MET A 103 8.04 16.22 2.38
C MET A 103 7.69 14.75 2.55
N THR A 104 7.18 14.35 3.71
CA THR A 104 6.71 12.99 3.96
C THR A 104 5.57 12.63 3.01
N LYS A 105 4.56 13.49 2.86
CA LYS A 105 3.45 13.28 1.91
C LYS A 105 3.96 13.09 0.47
N ARG A 106 4.96 13.87 0.05
CA ARG A 106 5.59 13.75 -1.26
C ARG A 106 6.42 12.48 -1.41
N ALA A 107 7.18 12.10 -0.40
CA ALA A 107 7.97 10.88 -0.40
C ALA A 107 7.08 9.65 -0.51
N VAL A 108 5.97 9.62 0.25
CA VAL A 108 4.95 8.57 0.17
C VAL A 108 4.34 8.52 -1.23
N ASN A 109 3.92 9.66 -1.78
CA ASN A 109 3.34 9.71 -3.13
C ASN A 109 4.35 9.28 -4.21
N ALA A 110 5.60 9.72 -4.10
CA ALA A 110 6.67 9.31 -5.01
C ALA A 110 6.91 7.79 -4.94
N ARG A 111 6.92 7.22 -3.72
CA ARG A 111 7.06 5.78 -3.51
C ARG A 111 5.84 5.01 -4.05
N LEU A 112 4.64 5.54 -3.86
CA LEU A 112 3.41 4.97 -4.39
C LEU A 112 3.43 4.90 -5.92
N MET A 113 3.88 5.97 -6.57
CA MET A 113 3.98 6.07 -8.03
C MET A 113 5.14 5.27 -8.61
N ALA A 114 6.26 5.16 -7.90
CA ALA A 114 7.39 4.32 -8.30
C ALA A 114 7.07 2.82 -8.22
N GLY A 115 6.14 2.44 -7.34
CA GLY A 115 5.70 1.08 -7.13
C GLY A 115 6.66 0.25 -6.27
N PRO A 116 6.35 -1.03 -6.07
CA PRO A 116 7.21 -1.95 -5.36
C PRO A 116 8.35 -2.34 -6.30
N GLY A 117 9.59 -2.08 -5.88
CA GLY A 117 10.78 -2.24 -6.72
C GLY A 117 10.99 -3.65 -7.31
N PRO A 118 12.05 -3.85 -8.11
CA PRO A 118 12.32 -5.14 -8.73
C PRO A 118 12.50 -6.25 -7.68
N GLY A 119 11.88 -7.41 -7.91
CA GLY A 119 11.88 -8.54 -6.98
C GLY A 119 10.73 -8.53 -5.97
N ALA A 120 9.79 -7.59 -6.09
CA ALA A 120 8.59 -7.59 -5.27
C ALA A 120 7.75 -8.85 -5.50
N ASN A 121 7.26 -9.43 -4.41
CA ASN A 121 6.37 -10.59 -4.48
C ASN A 121 4.93 -10.16 -4.84
N PRO A 122 4.05 -11.09 -5.24
CA PRO A 122 2.66 -10.78 -5.61
C PRO A 122 1.88 -10.00 -4.54
N TYR A 123 2.08 -10.32 -3.26
CA TYR A 123 1.43 -9.63 -2.15
C TYR A 123 1.84 -8.15 -2.08
N GLN A 124 3.14 -7.87 -2.19
CA GLN A 124 3.67 -6.50 -2.18
C GLN A 124 3.17 -5.70 -3.38
N ILE A 125 3.11 -6.31 -4.56
CA ILE A 125 2.54 -5.71 -5.76
C ILE A 125 1.09 -5.27 -5.50
N GLU A 126 0.29 -6.16 -4.92
CA GLU A 126 -1.12 -5.87 -4.64
C GLU A 126 -1.32 -4.80 -3.57
N VAL A 127 -0.49 -4.77 -2.53
CA VAL A 127 -0.52 -3.71 -1.49
C VAL A 127 -0.32 -2.33 -2.12
N PHE A 128 0.69 -2.19 -2.99
CA PHE A 128 0.95 -0.93 -3.68
C PHE A 128 -0.15 -0.57 -4.67
N GLN A 129 -0.69 -1.55 -5.40
CA GLN A 129 -1.79 -1.32 -6.32
C GLN A 129 -3.04 -0.83 -5.58
N LEU A 130 -3.41 -1.45 -4.45
CA LEU A 130 -4.53 -1.00 -3.62
C LEU A 130 -4.32 0.39 -3.06
N ALA A 131 -3.11 0.71 -2.58
CA ALA A 131 -2.79 2.05 -2.11
C ALA A 131 -2.93 3.09 -3.23
N ARG A 132 -2.56 2.73 -4.47
CA ARG A 132 -2.68 3.60 -5.64
C ARG A 132 -4.13 3.80 -6.03
N ASP A 133 -4.90 2.72 -6.09
CA ASP A 133 -6.33 2.76 -6.41
C ASP A 133 -7.07 3.68 -5.41
N LYS A 134 -6.77 3.56 -4.11
CA LYS A 134 -7.32 4.43 -3.05
C LYS A 134 -6.94 5.90 -3.27
N TYR A 135 -5.66 6.17 -3.48
CA TYR A 135 -5.17 7.54 -3.73
C TYR A 135 -5.81 8.17 -4.98
N GLU A 136 -5.98 7.41 -6.06
CA GLU A 136 -6.64 7.90 -7.27
C GLU A 136 -8.12 8.23 -7.04
N ILE A 137 -8.82 7.43 -6.23
CA ILE A 137 -10.22 7.70 -5.84
C ILE A 137 -10.30 8.96 -4.98
N GLU A 138 -9.46 9.09 -3.96
CA GLU A 138 -9.40 10.29 -3.10
C GLU A 138 -9.16 11.55 -3.94
N LEU A 139 -8.20 11.50 -4.87
CA LEU A 139 -7.94 12.63 -5.79
C LEU A 139 -9.16 12.96 -6.67
N GLN A 140 -9.97 11.97 -7.04
CA GLN A 140 -11.20 12.21 -7.79
C GLN A 140 -12.31 12.78 -6.90
N MET A 141 -12.40 12.36 -5.64
CA MET A 141 -13.32 12.92 -4.65
C MET A 141 -13.02 14.39 -4.41
N ASP A 142 -11.76 14.74 -4.14
CA ASP A 142 -11.31 16.13 -3.95
C ASP A 142 -11.69 17.02 -5.14
N LYS A 143 -11.51 16.52 -6.38
CA LYS A 143 -11.91 17.25 -7.60
C LYS A 143 -13.41 17.44 -7.69
N VAL A 144 -14.20 16.43 -7.35
CA VAL A 144 -15.66 16.49 -7.36
C VAL A 144 -16.16 17.47 -6.30
N GLU A 145 -15.59 17.44 -5.10
CA GLU A 145 -15.91 18.38 -4.02
C GLU A 145 -15.56 19.82 -4.40
N ALA A 146 -14.38 20.05 -5.01
CA ALA A 146 -13.99 21.36 -5.50
C ALA A 146 -14.98 21.91 -6.54
N GLU A 147 -15.46 21.08 -7.48
CA GLU A 147 -16.48 21.50 -8.45
C GLU A 147 -17.86 21.76 -7.80
N LEU A 148 -18.24 20.98 -6.79
CA LEU A 148 -19.47 21.20 -6.02
C LEU A 148 -19.43 22.49 -5.19
N GLN A 149 -18.25 22.87 -4.70
CA GLN A 149 -18.02 24.10 -3.92
C GLN A 149 -17.69 25.32 -4.79
N ALA A 150 -17.43 25.15 -6.08
CA ALA A 150 -17.08 26.24 -6.97
C ALA A 150 -18.20 27.29 -7.01
N ILE A 151 -17.86 28.54 -6.68
CA ILE A 151 -18.80 29.67 -6.68
C ILE A 151 -18.72 30.35 -8.06
N SER A 152 -19.86 30.55 -8.71
CA SER A 152 -19.96 31.23 -10.00
C SER A 152 -20.11 32.74 -9.84
N SER A 153 -20.98 33.16 -8.91
CA SER A 153 -21.23 34.58 -8.62
C SER A 153 -21.71 34.74 -7.19
N HIS A 154 -21.82 35.99 -6.72
CA HIS A 154 -22.46 36.30 -5.44
C HIS A 154 -23.74 37.08 -5.73
N ARG A 155 -24.84 36.64 -5.12
CA ARG A 155 -26.12 37.36 -5.14
C ARG A 155 -26.24 38.21 -3.90
N THR A 156 -26.65 39.46 -4.05
CA THR A 156 -26.98 40.30 -2.90
C THR A 156 -28.39 39.97 -2.42
N GLU A 157 -28.50 39.45 -1.21
CA GLU A 157 -29.77 39.25 -0.50
C GLU A 157 -29.78 40.13 0.75
N TYR A 158 -30.96 40.62 1.14
CA TYR A 158 -31.10 41.44 2.33
C TYR A 158 -31.52 40.57 3.50
N ASP A 159 -30.74 40.60 4.58
CA ASP A 159 -31.07 39.88 5.80
C ASP A 159 -32.33 40.50 6.44
N PRO A 160 -33.41 39.73 6.62
CA PRO A 160 -34.67 40.23 7.15
C PRO A 160 -34.59 40.72 8.59
N ALA A 161 -33.59 40.27 9.37
CA ALA A 161 -33.40 40.69 10.76
C ALA A 161 -32.60 41.99 10.89
N THR A 162 -31.61 42.20 10.01
CA THR A 162 -30.67 43.34 10.11
C THR A 162 -30.86 44.41 9.04
N GLY A 163 -31.60 44.11 7.96
CA GLY A 163 -31.81 45.00 6.81
C GLY A 163 -30.54 45.28 6.00
N LYS A 164 -29.43 44.60 6.31
CA LYS A 164 -28.14 44.80 5.65
C LYS A 164 -28.01 43.87 4.44
N PRO A 165 -27.40 44.35 3.33
CA PRO A 165 -27.09 43.49 2.20
C PRO A 165 -26.02 42.47 2.60
N GLN A 166 -26.30 41.20 2.35
CA GLN A 166 -25.36 40.09 2.50
C GLN A 166 -25.07 39.48 1.13
N ALA A 167 -23.81 39.15 0.87
CA ALA A 167 -23.39 38.47 -0.33
C ALA A 167 -23.55 36.95 -0.13
N VAL A 168 -24.58 36.38 -0.76
CA VAL A 168 -24.84 34.94 -0.74
C VAL A 168 -24.14 34.29 -1.95
N PRO A 169 -23.31 33.25 -1.76
CA PRO A 169 -22.64 32.59 -2.86
C PRO A 169 -23.66 31.82 -3.72
N VAL A 170 -23.56 32.01 -5.04
CA VAL A 170 -24.29 31.23 -6.04
C VAL A 170 -23.32 30.21 -6.62
N PHE A 171 -23.57 28.94 -6.35
CA PHE A 171 -22.71 27.86 -6.80
C PHE A 171 -22.76 27.68 -8.32
N LYS A 172 -21.65 27.22 -8.89
CA LYS A 172 -21.52 26.94 -10.32
C LYS A 172 -22.43 25.80 -10.77
N LEU A 173 -22.63 24.81 -9.89
CA LEU A 173 -23.52 23.67 -10.12
C LEU A 173 -24.79 23.83 -9.29
N GLU A 174 -25.94 23.78 -9.96
CA GLU A 174 -27.27 23.86 -9.34
C GLU A 174 -28.20 22.75 -9.85
N GLY A 175 -29.28 22.50 -9.10
CA GLY A 175 -30.35 21.59 -9.52
C GLY A 175 -29.88 20.18 -9.85
N GLU A 176 -30.29 19.68 -11.02
CA GLU A 176 -30.01 18.30 -11.46
C GLU A 176 -28.52 18.03 -11.67
N GLN A 177 -27.76 19.01 -12.16
CA GLN A 177 -26.31 18.82 -12.34
C GLN A 177 -25.64 18.61 -11.00
N ARG A 178 -25.96 19.42 -9.99
CA ARG A 178 -25.41 19.24 -8.64
C ARG A 178 -25.72 17.85 -8.08
N ARG A 179 -26.95 17.37 -8.24
CA ARG A 179 -27.35 16.01 -7.83
C ARG A 179 -26.53 14.92 -8.51
N GLN A 180 -26.21 15.07 -9.79
CA GLN A 180 -25.36 14.10 -10.51
C GLN A 180 -23.93 14.05 -9.98
N TRP A 181 -23.38 15.22 -9.62
CA TRP A 181 -22.04 15.31 -9.03
C TRP A 181 -22.02 14.78 -7.59
N GLU A 182 -23.04 15.05 -6.77
CA GLU A 182 -23.21 14.45 -5.45
C GLU A 182 -23.34 12.93 -5.54
N ALA A 183 -24.13 12.41 -6.49
CA ALA A 183 -24.24 10.98 -6.75
C ALA A 183 -22.93 10.36 -7.27
N LYS A 184 -22.08 11.14 -7.93
CA LYS A 184 -20.72 10.69 -8.30
C LYS A 184 -19.82 10.62 -7.08
N LEU A 185 -19.86 11.61 -6.19
CA LEU A 185 -19.11 11.61 -4.94
C LEU A 185 -19.47 10.39 -4.07
N LEU A 186 -20.77 10.11 -3.94
CA LEU A 186 -21.26 8.93 -3.21
C LEU A 186 -20.71 7.63 -3.80
N ARG A 187 -20.77 7.45 -5.12
CA ARG A 187 -20.22 6.27 -5.80
C ARG A 187 -18.71 6.11 -5.60
N LEU A 188 -17.96 7.21 -5.58
CA LEU A 188 -16.53 7.17 -5.27
C LEU A 188 -16.29 6.76 -3.82
N GLY A 189 -17.09 7.27 -2.87
CA GLY A 189 -17.04 6.87 -1.47
C GLY A 189 -17.37 5.39 -1.25
N GLU A 190 -18.39 4.86 -1.94
CA GLU A 190 -18.73 3.43 -1.93
C GLU A 190 -17.57 2.57 -2.48
N HIS A 191 -16.93 3.02 -3.56
CA HIS A 191 -15.79 2.32 -4.15
C HIS A 191 -14.58 2.34 -3.20
N LEU A 192 -14.29 3.48 -2.58
CA LEU A 192 -13.23 3.57 -1.57
C LEU A 192 -13.52 2.62 -0.40
N ALA A 193 -14.76 2.60 0.09
CA ALA A 193 -15.20 1.72 1.17
C ALA A 193 -15.02 0.24 0.81
N ALA A 194 -15.35 -0.16 -0.43
CA ALA A 194 -15.14 -1.52 -0.92
C ALA A 194 -13.65 -1.91 -0.90
N LEU A 195 -12.76 -1.04 -1.43
CA LEU A 195 -11.31 -1.26 -1.42
C LEU A 195 -10.68 -1.26 -0.02
N THR A 196 -11.31 -0.61 0.96
CA THR A 196 -10.88 -0.67 2.37
C THR A 196 -11.45 -1.86 3.13
N GLY A 197 -12.54 -2.46 2.65
CA GLY A 197 -13.23 -3.56 3.29
C GLY A 197 -12.94 -4.91 2.63
N SER A 198 -14.00 -5.70 2.48
CA SER A 198 -13.92 -7.10 2.05
C SER A 198 -13.30 -7.31 0.67
N GLU A 199 -13.46 -6.36 -0.27
CA GLU A 199 -12.86 -6.46 -1.59
C GLU A 199 -11.34 -6.32 -1.51
N GLY A 200 -10.86 -5.29 -0.80
CA GLY A 200 -9.44 -5.07 -0.56
C GLY A 200 -8.79 -6.24 0.19
N GLU A 201 -9.43 -6.70 1.26
CA GLU A 201 -8.98 -7.87 2.03
C GLU A 201 -8.92 -9.13 1.15
N GLY A 202 -9.94 -9.38 0.32
CA GLY A 202 -9.97 -10.52 -0.59
C GLY A 202 -8.92 -10.45 -1.70
N ARG A 203 -8.58 -9.25 -2.20
CA ARG A 203 -7.46 -9.03 -3.12
C ARG A 203 -6.13 -9.35 -2.45
N LEU A 204 -5.89 -8.78 -1.26
CA LEU A 204 -4.68 -9.03 -0.48
C LEU A 204 -4.50 -10.51 -0.11
N GLN A 205 -5.58 -11.18 0.28
CA GLN A 205 -5.53 -12.60 0.64
C GLN A 205 -5.16 -13.47 -0.56
N ARG A 206 -5.76 -13.21 -1.74
CA ARG A 206 -5.38 -13.93 -2.97
C ARG A 206 -3.93 -13.69 -3.37
N ALA A 207 -3.45 -12.45 -3.22
CA ALA A 207 -2.07 -12.09 -3.51
C ALA A 207 -1.09 -12.74 -2.51
N LEU A 208 -1.48 -12.85 -1.24
CA LEU A 208 -0.72 -13.56 -0.21
C LEU A 208 -0.62 -15.06 -0.54
N ASP A 209 -1.73 -15.68 -0.91
CA ASP A 209 -1.75 -17.10 -1.30
C ASP A 209 -0.87 -17.34 -2.54
N ALA A 210 -0.90 -16.43 -3.53
CA ALA A 210 -0.01 -16.48 -4.69
C ALA A 210 1.47 -16.34 -4.30
N ALA A 211 1.81 -15.40 -3.43
CA ALA A 211 3.18 -15.21 -2.95
C ALA A 211 3.70 -16.42 -2.15
N VAL A 212 2.85 -17.05 -1.33
CA VAL A 212 3.16 -18.30 -0.63
C VAL A 212 3.45 -19.42 -1.64
N ALA A 213 2.60 -19.59 -2.64
CA ALA A 213 2.76 -20.61 -3.67
C ALA A 213 4.06 -20.42 -4.47
N GLU A 214 4.37 -19.18 -4.85
CA GLU A 214 5.62 -18.84 -5.56
C GLU A 214 6.85 -19.17 -4.71
N ARG A 215 6.83 -18.85 -3.41
CA ARG A 215 7.94 -19.13 -2.51
C ARG A 215 8.15 -20.63 -2.27
N LYS A 216 7.06 -21.40 -2.16
CA LYS A 216 7.14 -22.88 -2.09
C LYS A 216 7.74 -23.46 -3.36
N ALA A 217 7.28 -23.00 -4.52
CA ALA A 217 7.82 -23.46 -5.81
C ALA A 217 9.31 -23.09 -5.99
N ALA A 218 9.73 -21.93 -5.49
CA ALA A 218 11.13 -21.53 -5.51
C ALA A 218 12.00 -22.43 -4.61
N ALA A 219 11.51 -22.76 -3.40
CA ALA A 219 12.20 -23.68 -2.49
C ALA A 219 12.34 -25.07 -3.10
N GLU A 220 11.28 -25.61 -3.68
CA GLU A 220 11.29 -26.93 -4.35
C GLU A 220 12.31 -26.96 -5.51
N ARG A 221 12.37 -25.90 -6.33
CA ARG A 221 13.37 -25.79 -7.40
C ARG A 221 14.81 -25.81 -6.86
N ILE A 222 15.06 -25.12 -5.74
CA ILE A 222 16.38 -25.12 -5.11
C ILE A 222 16.74 -26.53 -4.61
N ASP A 223 15.79 -27.24 -4.02
CA ASP A 223 16.04 -28.59 -3.53
C ASP A 223 16.27 -29.61 -4.67
N ILE A 224 15.54 -29.49 -5.77
CA ILE A 224 15.78 -30.27 -7.00
C ILE A 224 17.18 -30.01 -7.55
N LEU A 225 17.61 -28.74 -7.60
CA LEU A 225 18.96 -28.39 -8.07
C LEU A 225 20.04 -28.98 -7.17
N ARG A 226 19.86 -28.90 -5.85
CA ARG A 226 20.79 -29.51 -4.87
C ARG A 226 20.87 -31.02 -5.03
N GLU A 227 19.74 -31.69 -5.24
CA GLU A 227 19.74 -33.14 -5.47
C GLU A 227 20.40 -33.50 -6.81
N ALA A 228 20.16 -32.72 -7.85
CA ALA A 228 20.79 -32.90 -9.15
C ALA A 228 22.33 -32.76 -9.05
N ASP A 229 22.82 -31.74 -8.35
CA ASP A 229 24.25 -31.54 -8.09
C ASP A 229 24.85 -32.72 -7.30
N ALA A 230 24.18 -33.16 -6.23
CA ALA A 230 24.63 -34.30 -5.43
C ALA A 230 24.68 -35.60 -6.25
N ARG A 231 23.71 -35.82 -7.14
CA ARG A 231 23.72 -36.97 -8.06
C ARG A 231 24.84 -36.86 -9.10
N ALA A 232 25.10 -35.67 -9.63
CA ALA A 232 26.20 -35.44 -10.56
C ALA A 232 27.55 -35.76 -9.89
N ASP A 233 27.79 -35.29 -8.67
CA ASP A 233 28.99 -35.60 -7.89
C ASP A 233 29.15 -37.11 -7.63
N ALA A 234 28.04 -37.80 -7.33
CA ALA A 234 28.05 -39.25 -7.14
C ALA A 234 28.45 -39.99 -8.44
N MET A 235 27.92 -39.58 -9.59
CA MET A 235 28.26 -40.17 -10.89
C MET A 235 29.74 -39.99 -11.22
N VAL A 236 30.29 -38.79 -11.04
CA VAL A 236 31.72 -38.51 -11.26
C VAL A 236 32.58 -39.43 -10.39
N ARG A 237 32.21 -39.59 -9.11
CA ARG A 237 32.91 -40.50 -8.19
C ARG A 237 32.83 -41.96 -8.64
N GLU A 238 31.67 -42.42 -9.09
CA GLU A 238 31.49 -43.78 -9.61
C GLU A 238 32.35 -44.04 -10.85
N GLU A 239 32.38 -43.09 -11.79
CA GLU A 239 33.24 -43.15 -12.99
C GLU A 239 34.73 -43.23 -12.62
N GLU A 240 35.19 -42.45 -11.65
CA GLU A 240 36.57 -42.50 -11.16
C GLU A 240 36.91 -43.84 -10.51
N VAL A 241 36.01 -44.38 -9.70
CA VAL A 241 36.15 -45.69 -9.06
C VAL A 241 36.23 -46.79 -10.11
N GLU A 242 35.36 -46.76 -11.13
CA GLU A 242 35.37 -47.72 -12.22
C GLU A 242 36.65 -47.63 -13.06
N ARG A 243 37.10 -46.42 -13.39
CA ARG A 243 38.37 -46.17 -14.10
C ARG A 243 39.56 -46.74 -13.33
N MET A 244 39.63 -46.51 -12.02
CA MET A 244 40.68 -47.06 -11.16
C MET A 244 40.61 -48.59 -11.07
N ALA A 245 39.40 -49.16 -10.97
CA ALA A 245 39.20 -50.60 -10.93
C ALA A 245 39.67 -51.28 -12.23
N LYS A 246 39.30 -50.73 -13.39
CA LYS A 246 39.76 -51.19 -14.71
C LYS A 246 41.29 -51.15 -14.84
N ALA A 247 41.91 -50.04 -14.43
CA ALA A 247 43.37 -49.91 -14.43
C ALA A 247 44.06 -50.96 -13.54
N LYS A 248 43.57 -51.18 -12.32
CA LYS A 248 44.09 -52.21 -11.41
C LYS A 248 43.89 -53.63 -11.96
N ALA A 249 42.75 -53.93 -12.58
CA ALA A 249 42.48 -55.22 -13.19
C ALA A 249 43.44 -55.53 -14.35
N ALA A 250 43.74 -54.53 -15.19
CA ALA A 250 44.73 -54.66 -16.25
C ALA A 250 46.14 -54.98 -15.70
N MET A 251 46.60 -54.24 -14.68
CA MET A 251 47.91 -54.50 -14.05
C MET A 251 48.03 -55.90 -13.45
N LYS A 252 46.94 -56.42 -12.85
CA LYS A 252 46.92 -57.79 -12.30
C LYS A 252 47.04 -58.86 -13.39
N ARG A 253 46.40 -58.66 -14.55
CA ARG A 253 46.45 -59.62 -15.67
C ARG A 253 47.84 -59.75 -16.30
N THR A 254 48.59 -58.66 -16.39
CA THR A 254 49.97 -58.65 -16.93
C THR A 254 51.02 -59.26 -16.00
N ARG A 255 50.67 -59.56 -14.74
CA ARG A 255 51.61 -60.07 -13.72
C ARG A 255 51.52 -61.59 -13.52
N VAL A 256 50.66 -62.25 -14.29
CA VAL A 256 50.55 -63.71 -14.42
C VAL A 256 51.24 -64.11 -15.71
#